data_AF-A0A1V4SNP7-F1
#
_entry.id   AF-A0A1V4SNP7-F1
#
_cell.length_a   1.000
_cell.length_b   1.000
_cell.length_c   1.000
_cell.angle_alpha   90.00
_cell.angle_beta   90.00
_cell.angle_gamma   90.00
#
_symmetry.space_group_name_H-M   'P 1'
#
loop_
_entity.id
_entity.type
_entity.pdbx_description
1 polymer ?
#
loop_
_entity_poly.entity_id
_entity_poly.type
_entity_poly.pdbx_seq_one_letter_code
_entity_poly.pdbx_strand_id
1 'polypeptide(L)'
;MGFDYVSESNFIVRKSGRESDSYYIDYLGVYKVTEIAKLVRLEAPLLKEKYLKYGAVYFDELDVYYFSRAEDAKSAIEEILKKLKSSQKGRIIQLTEAEIEYIRQALINEGVNNIRVSSKVKDNIFKKLNS
;
A
#
# COMPACT_ATOMS: atom_id res chain seq x y z
N MET A 1 -3.08 -8.34 14.09
CA MET A 1 -2.35 -7.05 14.18
C MET A 1 -2.55 -6.34 12.86
N GLY A 2 -3.39 -5.31 12.82
CA GLY A 2 -3.69 -4.58 11.59
C GLY A 2 -2.61 -3.53 11.34
N PHE A 3 -2.20 -3.35 10.09
CA PHE A 3 -1.32 -2.26 9.69
C PHE A 3 -1.94 -0.93 10.17
N ASP A 4 -1.18 -0.14 10.93
CA ASP A 4 -1.62 1.18 11.44
C ASP A 4 -1.48 2.28 10.38
N TYR A 5 -1.02 1.93 9.18
CA TYR A 5 -0.66 2.87 8.13
C TYR A 5 -1.05 2.37 6.74
N VAL A 6 -1.54 3.29 5.91
CA VAL A 6 -1.88 3.07 4.50
C VAL A 6 -0.66 3.42 3.66
N SER A 7 0.00 2.43 3.07
CA SER A 7 1.06 2.70 2.09
C SER A 7 0.48 3.01 0.71
N GLU A 8 0.92 4.10 0.09
CA GLU A 8 0.62 4.44 -1.30
C GLU A 8 1.12 3.36 -2.26
N SER A 9 2.30 2.80 -1.99
CA SER A 9 2.91 1.75 -2.83
C SER A 9 2.10 0.45 -2.90
N ASN A 10 1.13 0.28 -1.99
CA ASN A 10 0.28 -0.90 -1.95
C ASN A 10 -0.96 -0.76 -2.84
N PHE A 11 -1.30 0.47 -3.27
CA PHE A 11 -2.32 0.67 -4.28
C PHE A 11 -1.73 0.34 -5.66
N ILE A 12 -2.35 -0.62 -6.35
CA ILE A 12 -1.92 -1.07 -7.66
C ILE A 12 -3.13 -0.97 -8.61
N VAL A 13 -2.95 -0.27 -9.72
CA VAL A 13 -3.92 -0.31 -10.82
C VAL A 13 -3.60 -1.54 -11.67
N ARG A 14 -4.58 -2.44 -11.81
CA ARG A 14 -4.44 -3.67 -12.59
C ARG A 14 -5.41 -3.67 -13.77
N LYS A 15 -4.97 -4.21 -14.91
CA LYS A 15 -5.88 -4.51 -16.03
C LYS A 15 -6.73 -5.74 -15.67
N SER A 16 -8.02 -5.69 -15.95
CA SER A 16 -8.93 -6.82 -15.79
C SER A 16 -8.63 -7.88 -16.85
N GLY A 17 -8.63 -9.16 -16.42
CA GLY A 17 -8.59 -10.29 -17.33
C GLY A 17 -9.98 -10.80 -17.74
N ARG A 18 -11.05 -10.29 -17.11
CA ARG A 18 -12.45 -10.69 -17.38
C ARG A 18 -13.17 -9.65 -18.24
N GLU A 19 -13.00 -8.39 -17.90
CA GLU A 19 -13.59 -7.26 -18.63
C GLU A 19 -12.56 -6.67 -19.58
N SER A 20 -12.92 -6.60 -20.87
CA SER A 20 -12.04 -6.02 -21.89
C SER A 20 -11.78 -4.55 -21.61
N ASP A 21 -10.52 -4.14 -21.76
CA ASP A 21 -10.04 -2.75 -21.61
C ASP A 21 -10.52 -2.03 -20.34
N SER A 22 -10.66 -2.81 -19.28
CA SER A 22 -11.06 -2.32 -17.97
C SER A 22 -9.93 -2.47 -16.97
N TYR A 23 -9.88 -1.56 -16.00
CA TYR A 23 -8.87 -1.52 -14.94
C TYR A 23 -9.55 -1.52 -13.58
N TYR A 24 -8.90 -2.07 -12.57
CA TYR A 24 -9.40 -2.02 -11.19
C TYR A 24 -8.27 -1.66 -10.23
N ILE A 25 -8.67 -1.20 -9.05
CA ILE A 25 -7.74 -0.86 -7.97
C ILE A 25 -7.62 -2.07 -7.05
N ASP A 26 -6.38 -2.48 -6.82
CA ASP A 26 -5.97 -3.49 -5.86
C ASP A 26 -5.26 -2.79 -4.69
N TYR A 27 -5.54 -3.22 -3.46
CA TYR A 27 -4.77 -2.91 -2.27
C TYR A 27 -4.33 -4.21 -1.56
N LEU A 28 -3.04 -4.52 -1.59
CA LEU A 28 -2.48 -5.73 -0.95
C LEU A 28 -3.10 -7.08 -1.42
N GLY A 29 -3.46 -7.18 -2.70
CA GLY A 29 -4.11 -8.34 -3.29
C GLY A 29 -5.64 -8.34 -3.17
N VAL A 30 -6.23 -7.31 -2.58
CA VAL A 30 -7.67 -7.14 -2.37
C VAL A 30 -8.24 -6.09 -3.32
N TYR A 31 -9.30 -6.46 -4.05
CA TYR A 31 -9.91 -5.62 -5.08
C TYR A 31 -11.37 -5.23 -4.79
N LYS A 32 -12.01 -5.85 -3.79
CA LYS A 32 -13.37 -5.47 -3.36
C LYS A 32 -13.32 -4.18 -2.56
N VAL A 33 -14.13 -3.20 -2.94
CA VAL A 33 -14.07 -1.87 -2.30
C VAL A 33 -14.37 -1.92 -0.81
N THR A 34 -15.24 -2.84 -0.38
CA THR A 34 -15.63 -3.05 1.02
C THR A 34 -14.49 -3.61 1.87
N GLU A 35 -13.63 -4.44 1.27
CA GLU A 35 -12.46 -5.00 1.94
C GLU A 35 -11.29 -4.01 1.92
N ILE A 36 -11.07 -3.32 0.79
CA ILE A 36 -10.10 -2.21 0.69
C ILE A 36 -10.42 -1.17 1.77
N ALA A 37 -11.69 -0.78 1.93
CA ALA A 37 -12.15 0.17 2.94
C ALA A 37 -11.70 -0.21 4.36
N LYS A 38 -11.81 -1.49 4.72
CA LYS A 38 -11.36 -2.00 6.02
C LYS A 38 -9.84 -1.90 6.17
N LEU A 39 -9.09 -2.25 5.12
CA LEU A 39 -7.62 -2.20 5.13
C LEU A 39 -7.09 -0.78 5.25
N VAL A 40 -7.72 0.18 4.57
CA VAL A 40 -7.29 1.58 4.56
C VAL A 40 -7.95 2.43 5.64
N ARG A 41 -8.80 1.82 6.48
CA ARG A 41 -9.59 2.46 7.56
C ARG A 41 -10.39 3.68 7.08
N LEU A 42 -10.97 3.56 5.89
CA LEU A 42 -11.93 4.53 5.35
C LEU A 42 -13.31 3.90 5.26
N GLU A 43 -14.35 4.74 5.27
CA GLU A 43 -15.71 4.25 5.06
C GLU A 43 -15.88 3.81 3.60
N ALA A 44 -16.47 2.63 3.39
CA ALA A 44 -16.71 2.10 2.05
C ALA A 44 -17.55 3.05 1.16
N PRO A 45 -18.61 3.73 1.66
CA PRO A 45 -19.33 4.74 0.87
C PRO A 45 -18.44 5.85 0.33
N LEU A 46 -17.45 6.31 1.12
CA LEU A 46 -16.53 7.35 0.71
C LEU A 46 -15.62 6.88 -0.42
N LEU A 47 -15.09 5.65 -0.33
CA LEU A 47 -14.31 5.05 -1.42
C LEU A 47 -15.15 4.86 -2.69
N LYS A 48 -16.39 4.39 -2.56
CA LYS A 48 -17.34 4.23 -3.67
C LYS A 48 -17.61 5.57 -4.37
N GLU A 49 -17.86 6.63 -3.62
CA GLU A 49 -18.05 7.99 -4.15
C GLU A 49 -16.83 8.42 -5.00
N LYS A 50 -15.61 8.15 -4.52
CA LYS A 50 -14.38 8.49 -5.27
C LYS A 50 -14.24 7.68 -6.54
N TYR A 51 -14.49 6.38 -6.48
CA TYR A 51 -14.42 5.55 -7.68
C TYR A 51 -15.43 6.01 -8.73
N LEU A 52 -16.69 6.25 -8.33
CA LEU A 52 -17.74 6.75 -9.21
C LEU A 52 -17.42 8.15 -9.79
N LYS A 53 -16.83 9.05 -8.99
CA LYS A 53 -16.42 10.39 -9.43
C LYS A 53 -15.42 10.35 -10.59
N TYR A 54 -14.55 9.33 -10.62
CA TYR A 54 -13.58 9.09 -11.69
C TYR A 54 -14.09 8.11 -12.75
N GLY A 55 -15.42 7.94 -12.86
CA GLY A 55 -16.03 7.17 -13.94
C GLY A 55 -15.93 5.65 -13.77
N ALA A 56 -15.68 5.15 -12.56
CA ALA A 56 -15.73 3.72 -12.33
C ALA A 56 -17.17 3.19 -12.44
N VAL A 57 -17.30 2.00 -13.05
CA VAL A 57 -18.56 1.27 -13.17
C VAL A 57 -18.53 0.10 -12.19
N TYR A 58 -19.60 -0.05 -11.41
CA TYR A 58 -19.73 -1.16 -10.47
C TYR A 58 -20.18 -2.42 -11.20
N PHE A 59 -19.52 -3.54 -10.89
CA PHE A 59 -19.83 -4.85 -11.43
C PHE A 59 -20.31 -5.77 -10.31
N ASP A 60 -21.63 -6.01 -10.28
CA ASP A 60 -22.32 -6.70 -9.19
C ASP A 60 -21.81 -8.12 -8.93
N GLU A 61 -21.45 -8.87 -9.99
CA GLU A 61 -21.07 -10.29 -9.84
C GLU A 61 -19.80 -10.51 -9.01
N LEU A 62 -18.91 -9.52 -8.99
CA LEU A 62 -17.60 -9.63 -8.33
C LEU A 62 -17.41 -8.62 -7.19
N ASP A 63 -18.37 -7.71 -6.99
CA ASP A 63 -18.28 -6.57 -6.05
C ASP A 63 -17.01 -5.72 -6.32
N VAL A 64 -16.78 -5.41 -7.61
CA VAL A 64 -15.59 -4.68 -8.09
C VAL A 64 -16.00 -3.43 -8.86
N TYR A 65 -15.17 -2.40 -8.77
CA TYR A 65 -15.29 -1.18 -9.57
C TYR A 65 -14.26 -1.19 -10.68
N TYR A 66 -14.72 -1.07 -11.92
CA TYR A 66 -13.89 -1.02 -13.10
C TYR A 66 -13.80 0.38 -13.69
N PHE A 67 -12.61 0.80 -14.08
CA PHE A 67 -12.30 2.04 -14.76
C PHE A 67 -12.01 1.74 -16.23
N SER A 68 -12.45 2.61 -17.13
CA SER A 68 -12.15 2.49 -18.57
C SER A 68 -10.71 2.86 -18.93
N ARG A 69 -10.04 3.64 -18.07
CA ARG A 69 -8.64 4.06 -18.24
C ARG A 69 -7.85 3.87 -16.96
N ALA A 70 -6.57 3.53 -17.10
CA ALA A 70 -5.68 3.35 -15.96
C ALA A 70 -5.42 4.70 -15.23
N GLU A 71 -5.42 5.80 -15.97
CA GLU A 71 -5.21 7.16 -15.46
C GLU A 71 -6.32 7.59 -14.50
N ASP A 72 -7.57 7.18 -14.77
CA ASP A 72 -8.71 7.50 -13.93
C ASP A 72 -8.62 6.77 -12.58
N ALA A 73 -8.20 5.49 -12.61
CA ALA A 73 -7.93 4.72 -11.41
C ALA A 73 -6.78 5.33 -10.57
N LYS A 74 -5.70 5.80 -11.21
CA LYS A 74 -4.61 6.51 -10.53
C LYS A 74 -5.09 7.81 -9.89
N SER A 75 -5.92 8.58 -10.59
CA SER A 75 -6.47 9.84 -10.08
C SER A 75 -7.39 9.61 -8.87
N ALA A 76 -8.17 8.52 -8.89
CA ALA A 76 -8.98 8.10 -7.74
C ALA A 76 -8.11 7.74 -6.52
N ILE A 77 -7.02 7.01 -6.72
CA ILE A 77 -6.04 6.69 -5.67
C ILE A 77 -5.45 7.98 -5.08
N GLU A 78 -5.03 8.94 -5.91
CA GLU A 78 -4.49 10.22 -5.44
C GLU A 78 -5.51 11.00 -4.57
N GLU A 79 -6.79 11.03 -4.96
CA GLU A 79 -7.82 11.70 -4.15
C GLU A 79 -8.06 11.00 -2.81
N ILE A 80 -8.02 9.66 -2.79
CA ILE A 80 -8.09 8.86 -1.56
C ILE A 80 -6.91 9.21 -0.65
N LEU A 81 -5.70 9.23 -1.19
CA LEU A 81 -4.48 9.54 -0.45
C LEU A 81 -4.45 11.00 0.04
N LYS A 82 -5.04 11.96 -0.68
CA LYS A 82 -5.11 13.37 -0.23
C LYS A 82 -5.95 13.55 1.03
N LYS A 83 -6.99 12.73 1.23
CA LYS A 83 -7.85 12.80 2.42
C LYS A 83 -7.29 12.06 3.65
N LEU A 84 -6.31 11.19 3.47
CA LEU A 84 -5.66 10.51 4.60
C LEU A 84 -4.79 11.49 5.39
N LYS A 85 -4.95 11.48 6.72
CA LYS A 85 -4.08 12.26 7.61
C LYS A 85 -2.64 11.77 7.45
N SER A 86 -1.66 12.67 7.60
CA SER A 86 -0.24 12.32 7.55
C SER A 86 0.15 11.21 8.55
N SER A 87 -0.56 11.12 9.68
CA SER A 87 -0.40 10.04 10.67
C SER A 87 -0.92 8.68 10.22
N GLN A 88 -1.72 8.61 9.16
CA GLN A 88 -2.30 7.38 8.61
C GLN A 88 -1.54 6.91 7.37
N LYS A 89 -0.59 7.69 6.84
CA LYS A 89 0.20 7.30 5.67
C LYS A 89 1.43 6.51 6.09
N GLY A 90 1.68 5.39 5.42
CA GLY A 90 2.91 4.63 5.57
C GLY A 90 4.09 5.48 5.09
N ARG A 91 5.17 5.51 5.89
CA ARG A 91 6.42 6.17 5.48
C ARG A 91 7.27 5.23 4.65
N ILE A 92 7.73 5.71 3.50
CA ILE A 92 8.74 5.01 2.71
C ILE A 92 10.09 5.28 3.36
N ILE A 93 10.74 4.23 3.84
CA ILE A 93 12.10 4.29 4.37
C ILE A 93 13.05 3.71 3.34
N GLN A 94 13.99 4.53 2.86
CA GLN A 94 15.05 4.07 1.97
C GLN A 94 16.24 3.57 2.78
N LEU A 95 16.54 2.28 2.61
CA LEU A 95 17.69 1.62 3.20
C LEU A 95 18.80 1.52 2.15
N THR A 96 20.04 1.72 2.60
CA THR A 96 21.25 1.49 1.79
C THR A 96 21.56 0.00 1.72
N GLU A 97 22.39 -0.42 0.76
CA GLU A 97 22.80 -1.83 0.63
C GLU A 97 23.46 -2.37 1.92
N ALA A 98 24.27 -1.55 2.60
CA ALA A 98 24.87 -1.90 3.89
C ALA A 98 23.82 -2.09 5.00
N GLU A 99 22.74 -1.29 5.00
CA GLU A 99 21.64 -1.43 5.97
C GLU A 99 20.76 -2.66 5.66
N ILE A 100 20.55 -2.96 4.38
CA ILE A 100 19.83 -4.17 3.93
C ILE A 100 20.62 -5.42 4.32
N GLU A 101 21.92 -5.44 4.04
CA GLU A 101 22.78 -6.57 4.40
C GLU A 101 22.87 -6.73 5.92
N TYR A 102 22.88 -5.63 6.69
CA TYR A 102 22.78 -5.69 8.15
C TYR A 102 21.51 -6.39 8.62
N ILE A 103 20.34 -6.04 8.06
CA ILE A 103 19.06 -6.68 8.40
C ILE A 103 19.07 -8.15 7.98
N ARG A 104 19.59 -8.47 6.79
CA ARG A 104 19.72 -9.85 6.31
C ARG A 104 20.58 -10.70 7.25
N GLN A 105 21.76 -10.21 7.61
CA GLN A 105 22.63 -10.87 8.59
C GLN A 105 21.95 -10.99 9.95
N ALA A 106 21.20 -9.97 10.40
CA ALA A 106 20.49 -10.03 11.66
C ALA A 106 19.42 -11.13 11.68
N LEU A 107 18.62 -11.24 10.62
CA LEU A 107 17.59 -12.28 10.46
C LEU A 107 18.20 -13.68 10.35
N ILE A 108 19.27 -13.85 9.58
CA ILE A 108 19.98 -15.13 9.46
C ILE A 108 20.59 -15.55 10.81
N ASN A 109 21.10 -14.59 11.58
CA ASN A 109 21.73 -14.83 12.87
C ASN A 109 20.74 -14.78 14.05
N GLU A 110 19.42 -14.71 13.86
CA GLU A 110 18.46 -14.81 14.97
C GLU A 110 18.58 -16.13 15.76
N GLY A 111 19.22 -17.16 15.19
CA GLY A 111 19.59 -18.40 15.88
C GLY A 111 21.02 -18.47 16.43
N VAL A 112 21.89 -17.48 16.14
CA VAL A 112 23.31 -17.50 16.51
C VAL A 112 23.68 -16.18 17.18
N ASN A 113 24.00 -16.29 18.47
CA ASN A 113 24.06 -15.20 19.45
C ASN A 113 25.23 -14.21 19.27
N ASN A 114 25.62 -13.83 18.04
CA ASN A 114 26.70 -12.86 17.79
C ASN A 114 26.58 -12.18 16.41
N ILE A 115 25.96 -11.00 16.37
CA ILE A 115 26.11 -10.06 15.25
C ILE A 115 27.25 -9.09 15.61
N ARG A 116 28.46 -9.34 15.10
CA ARG A 116 29.59 -8.39 15.18
C ARG A 116 29.59 -7.48 13.95
N VAL A 117 28.82 -6.39 14.00
CA VAL A 117 28.92 -5.32 12.98
C VAL A 117 28.73 -3.94 13.62
N SER A 118 29.33 -2.92 13.02
CA SER A 118 29.49 -1.57 13.60
C SER A 118 28.16 -0.94 14.06
N SER A 119 28.15 -0.34 15.25
CA SER A 119 26.95 0.29 15.86
C SER A 119 26.33 1.39 14.99
N LYS A 120 27.13 2.07 14.16
CA LYS A 120 26.68 3.18 13.32
C LYS A 120 25.61 2.80 12.30
N VAL A 121 25.68 1.61 11.70
CA VAL A 121 24.69 1.15 10.70
C VAL A 121 23.36 0.86 11.39
N LYS A 122 23.40 0.20 12.55
CA LYS A 122 22.23 -0.03 13.40
C LYS A 122 21.57 1.29 13.80
N ASP A 123 22.35 2.26 14.29
CA ASP A 123 21.84 3.56 14.73
C ASP A 123 21.17 4.34 13.58
N ASN A 124 21.72 4.28 12.37
CA ASN A 124 21.12 4.91 11.19
C ASN A 124 19.78 4.26 10.81
N ILE A 125 19.68 2.93 10.88
CA ILE A 125 18.41 2.22 10.66
C ILE A 125 17.37 2.67 11.69
N PHE A 126 17.71 2.68 12.99
CA PHE A 126 16.76 3.10 14.03
C PHE A 126 16.39 4.57 13.92
N LYS A 127 17.33 5.47 13.55
CA LYS A 127 17.00 6.87 13.28
C LYS A 127 16.00 7.00 12.14
N LYS A 128 16.17 6.23 11.06
CA LYS A 128 15.24 6.24 9.92
C LYS A 128 13.87 5.65 10.26
N LEU A 129 13.83 4.64 11.13
CA LEU A 129 12.58 4.02 11.61
C LEU A 129 11.82 4.90 12.62
N ASN A 130 12.55 5.67 13.44
CA ASN A 130 11.97 6.47 14.53
C ASN A 130 11.76 7.97 14.18
N SER A 131 12.27 8.44 13.04
CA SER A 131 12.05 9.82 12.55
C SER A 131 10.72 9.94 11.84
#